data_AF-A0A5C7UVQ7-F1
#
_entry.id   AF-A0A5C7UVQ7-F1
#
_cell.length_a   1.000
_cell.length_b   1.000
_cell.length_c   1.000
_cell.angle_alpha   90.00
_cell.angle_beta   90.00
_cell.angle_gamma   90.00
#
_symmetry.space_group_name_H-M   'P 1'
#
loop_
_entity.id
_entity.type
_entity.pdbx_description
1 polymer ?
#
loop_
_entity_poly.entity_id
_entity_poly.type
_entity_poly.pdbx_seq_one_letter_code
_entity_poly.pdbx_strand_id
1 'polypeptide(L)' 'MPSRQELALLLQKKEIVGGFADNYYWSSTEVSYLEAINIPFFDDISGVAKDYGKERLLGVRAIRAF' A
#
# COMPACT_ATOMS: atom_id res chain seq x y z
N MET A 1 7.77 2.24 6.51
CA MET A 1 6.58 2.04 5.67
C MET A 1 6.85 2.72 4.33
N PRO A 2 6.54 2.10 3.18
CA PRO A 2 6.82 2.67 1.86
C PRO A 2 6.01 3.94 1.60
N SER A 3 6.57 4.87 0.84
CA SER A 3 5.82 5.93 0.17
C SER A 3 4.82 5.37 -0.84
N ARG A 4 3.88 6.19 -1.31
CA ARG A 4 2.94 5.79 -2.38
C ARG A 4 3.67 5.24 -3.60
N GLN A 5 4.79 5.85 -4.00
CA GLN A 5 5.57 5.42 -5.17
C GLN A 5 6.26 4.07 -4.93
N GLU A 6 6.88 3.88 -3.76
CA GLU A 6 7.51 2.61 -3.40
C GLU A 6 6.48 1.49 -3.29
N LEU A 7 5.30 1.77 -2.75
CA LEU A 7 4.22 0.80 -2.66
C LEU A 7 3.66 0.43 -4.05
N ALA A 8 3.54 1.40 -4.96
CA ALA A 8 3.16 1.14 -6.34
C ALA A 8 4.21 0.28 -7.07
N LEU A 9 5.50 0.52 -6.81
CA LEU A 9 6.59 -0.31 -7.34
C LEU A 9 6.54 -1.75 -6.78
N LEU A 10 6.22 -1.90 -5.49
CA LEU A 10 6.01 -3.22 -4.89
C LEU A 10 4.84 -3.96 -5.54
N LEU A 11 3.75 -3.27 -5.87
CA LEU A 11 2.62 -3.86 -6.59
C LEU A 11 3.04 -4.35 -7.98
N GLN A 12 3.78 -3.54 -8.73
CA GLN A 12 4.31 -3.96 -10.05
C GLN A 12 5.19 -5.20 -9.96
N LYS A 13 5.82 -5.43 -8.81
CA LYS A 13 6.68 -6.58 -8.54
C LYS A 13 6.01 -7.61 -7.61
N LYS A 14 4.68 -7.59 -7.44
CA LYS A 14 4.00 -8.40 -6.42
C LYS A 14 4.28 -9.89 -6.56
N GLU A 15 4.34 -10.38 -7.81
CA GLU A 15 4.63 -11.79 -8.14
C GLU A 15 6.05 -12.22 -7.76
N ILE A 16 7.03 -11.30 -7.85
CA ILE A 16 8.43 -11.58 -7.55
C ILE A 16 8.70 -11.49 -6.04
N VAL A 17 8.16 -10.44 -5.40
CA VAL A 17 8.37 -10.18 -3.98
C VAL A 17 7.54 -11.13 -3.11
N GLY A 18 6.32 -11.47 -3.55
CA GLY A 18 5.40 -12.36 -2.87
C GLY A 18 4.95 -11.88 -1.48
N GLY A 19 4.15 -12.72 -0.82
CA GLY A 19 3.69 -12.48 0.55
C GLY A 19 2.76 -11.27 0.71
N PHE A 20 2.01 -10.94 -0.33
CA PHE A 20 0.90 -9.99 -0.25
C PHE A 20 -0.40 -10.79 -0.16
N ALA A 21 -1.18 -10.55 0.89
CA ALA A 21 -2.59 -10.91 0.93
C ALA A 21 -3.41 -9.99 0.02
N ASP A 22 -4.54 -10.51 -0.48
CA ASP A 22 -5.61 -9.75 -1.14
C ASP A 22 -6.20 -8.72 -0.18
N ASN A 23 -5.58 -7.54 -0.12
CA ASN A 23 -5.95 -6.47 0.81
C ASN A 23 -5.44 -5.11 0.32
N TYR A 24 -5.84 -4.05 1.02
CA TYR A 24 -5.21 -2.74 0.94
C TYR A 24 -3.93 -2.69 1.79
N TYR A 25 -2.95 -1.94 1.30
CA TYR A 25 -1.70 -1.69 2.02
C TYR A 25 -1.50 -0.19 2.23
N TRP A 26 -1.14 0.18 3.45
CA TRP A 26 -0.82 1.55 3.81
C TRP A 26 0.49 2.03 3.16
N SER A 27 0.49 3.29 2.73
CA SER A 27 1.69 4.04 2.42
C SER A 27 1.94 5.14 3.46
N SER A 28 3.16 5.69 3.49
CA SER A 28 3.52 6.85 4.31
C SER A 28 3.08 8.19 3.72
N THR A 29 2.32 8.18 2.62
CA THR A 29 1.80 9.40 2.00
C THR A 29 0.50 9.80 2.66
N GLU A 30 0.52 10.93 3.36
CA GLU A 30 -0.65 11.54 3.99
C GLU A 30 -1.52 12.28 2.95
N VAL A 31 -2.83 12.28 3.16
CA VAL A 31 -3.79 13.13 2.44
C VAL A 31 -4.30 14.26 3.35
N SER A 32 -4.66 13.90 4.58
CA SER A 32 -5.20 14.82 5.57
C SER A 32 -4.87 14.37 7.00
N TYR A 33 -5.31 15.14 8.00
CA TYR A 33 -5.15 14.73 9.40
C TYR A 33 -5.84 13.39 9.69
N LEU A 34 -6.94 13.07 8.98
CA LEU A 34 -7.69 11.83 9.12
C LEU A 34 -7.26 10.73 8.15
N GLU A 35 -6.71 11.07 6.98
CA GLU A 35 -6.59 10.12 5.87
C GLU A 35 -5.16 9.95 5.37
N ALA A 36 -4.88 8.75 4.89
CA ALA A 36 -3.63 8.41 4.22
C ALA A 36 -3.89 7.62 2.93
N ILE A 37 -2.89 7.61 2.05
CA ILE A 37 -2.96 6.83 0.82
C ILE A 37 -2.69 5.35 1.12
N ASN A 38 -3.52 4.50 0.55
CA ASN A 38 -3.32 3.06 0.46
C ASN A 38 -3.48 2.57 -0.99
N ILE A 39 -2.97 1.38 -1.27
CA ILE A 39 -3.06 0.75 -2.59
C ILE A 39 -3.65 -0.65 -2.44
N PRO A 40 -4.66 -1.02 -3.24
CA PRO A 40 -5.20 -2.37 -3.27
C PRO A 40 -4.25 -3.34 -3.99
N PHE A 41 -4.02 -4.49 -3.36
CA PHE A 41 -3.27 -5.63 -3.89
C PHE A 41 -4.21 -6.82 -4.15
N PHE A 42 -5.42 -6.57 -4.67
CA PHE A 42 -6.34 -7.64 -5.06
C PHE A 42 -5.95 -8.23 -6.42
N ASP A 43 -6.20 -9.52 -6.60
CA ASP A 43 -5.96 -10.21 -7.88
C ASP A 43 -6.84 -9.69 -9.04
N ASP A 44 -8.07 -9.25 -8.75
CA ASP A 44 -9.03 -8.78 -9.75
C ASP A 44 -9.01 -7.24 -9.95
N ILE A 45 -8.74 -6.47 -8.89
CA ILE A 45 -8.76 -5.00 -8.90
C ILE A 45 -7.58 -4.45 -8.07
N SER A 46 -6.44 -4.21 -8.72
CA SER A 46 -5.25 -3.62 -8.08
C SER A 46 -4.83 -2.28 -8.66
N GLY A 47 -4.03 -1.54 -7.88
CA GLY A 47 -3.23 -0.41 -8.38
C GLY A 47 -3.85 0.98 -8.32
N VAL A 48 -5.17 1.11 -8.24
CA VAL A 48 -5.78 2.44 -8.04
C VAL A 48 -5.69 2.83 -6.57
N ALA A 49 -4.83 3.80 -6.27
CA ALA A 49 -4.68 4.35 -4.93
C ALA A 49 -6.02 4.84 -4.37
N LYS A 50 -6.23 4.63 -3.07
CA LYS A 50 -7.39 5.13 -2.31
C LYS A 50 -6.91 5.94 -1.11
N ASP A 51 -7.78 6.78 -0.61
CA ASP A 51 -7.69 7.52 0.64
C ASP A 51 -8.63 6.88 1.65
N TYR A 52 -8.06 6.28 2.70
CA TYR A 52 -8.86 5.80 3.82
C TYR A 52 -8.43 6.47 5.11
N GLY A 53 -9.39 6.51 6.04
CA GLY A 53 -9.16 6.95 7.40
C GLY A 53 -8.08 6.12 8.10
N LYS A 54 -7.20 6.80 8.82
CA LYS A 54 -6.05 6.23 9.54
C LYS A 54 -6.48 5.25 10.65
N GLU A 55 -7.76 5.24 11.03
CA GLU A 55 -8.35 4.28 11.95
C GLU A 55 -8.52 2.87 11.37
N ARG A 56 -8.38 2.70 10.04
CA ARG A 56 -8.58 1.39 9.40
C ARG A 56 -7.40 0.45 9.59
N LEU A 57 -7.73 -0.81 9.87
CA LEU A 57 -6.77 -1.92 9.93
C LEU A 57 -6.46 -2.43 8.52
N LEU A 58 -5.39 -1.93 7.91
CA LEU A 58 -4.90 -2.36 6.59
C LEU A 58 -3.50 -2.97 6.69
N GLY A 59 -3.07 -3.66 5.64
CA GLY A 59 -1.74 -4.26 5.57
C GLY A 59 -0.63 -3.21 5.61
N VAL A 60 0.52 -3.59 6.15
CA VAL A 60 1.74 -2.75 6.15
C VAL A 60 2.91 -3.55 5.61
N ARG A 61 3.83 -2.87 4.92
CA ARG A 61 5.13 -3.42 4.53
C ARG A 61 6.27 -2.57 5.06
N ALA A 62 7.32 -3.24 5.51
CA ALA A 62 8.59 -2.60 5.77
C ALA A 62 9.41 -2.57 4.47
N ILE A 63 10.13 -1.47 4.27
CA ILE A 63 11.17 -1.33 3.25
C ILE A 63 12.47 -0.99 3.97
N ARG A 64 13.60 -1.48 3.46
CA ARG A 64 14.93 -1.14 3.98
C ARG A 64 15.64 -0.23 2.99
N ALA A 65 16.23 0.85 3.50
CA ALA A 65 17.24 1.62 2.79
C ALA A 65 18.60 0.95 3.01
N PHE A 66 19.48 1.03 2.02
CA PHE A 66 20.86 0.55 2.08
C PHE A 66 21.84 1.71 1.95
#